data_AF-A0A2N1M2T9-F1
#
_entry.id   AF-A0A2N1M2T9-F1
#
_cell.length_a   1.000
_cell.length_b   1.000
_cell.length_c   1.000
_cell.angle_alpha   90.00
_cell.angle_beta   90.00
_cell.angle_gamma   90.00
#
_symmetry.space_group_name_H-M   'P 1'
#
loop_
_entity.id
_entity.type
_entity.pdbx_description
1 polymer ?
#
loop_
_entity_poly.entity_id
_entity_poly.type
_entity_poly.pdbx_seq_one_letter_code
_entity_poly.pdbx_strand_id
1 'polypeptide(L)'
;MPISKHPISDEDIQVDAIDEYFPLQSGWALKENQKFGKKGGARMAKKIISLLQAFFHAGNANKSDRYSAHDMLDELNDMANKGELEFEIIPRLETIQNWIARYSSACKREMAEIVLQREEQRH
;
A
#
# COMPACT_ATOMS: atom_id res chain seq x y z
N MET A 1 -43.88 -24.84 -39.36
CA MET A 1 -43.29 -23.59 -39.88
C MET A 1 -41.97 -23.38 -39.16
N PRO A 2 -40.87 -23.04 -39.86
CA PRO A 2 -39.52 -23.30 -39.39
C PRO A 2 -39.04 -22.26 -38.38
N ILE A 3 -38.28 -22.75 -37.42
CA ILE A 3 -37.47 -22.01 -36.45
C ILE A 3 -36.26 -21.47 -37.20
N SER A 4 -36.14 -20.15 -37.38
CA SER A 4 -34.87 -19.55 -37.81
C SER A 4 -34.09 -19.12 -36.57
N LYS A 5 -33.13 -19.97 -36.17
CA LYS A 5 -32.01 -19.58 -35.32
C LYS A 5 -30.99 -18.92 -36.24
N HIS A 6 -30.98 -17.59 -36.31
CA HIS A 6 -29.78 -16.91 -36.77
C HIS A 6 -28.84 -16.69 -35.58
N PRO A 7 -27.59 -17.14 -35.66
CA PRO A 7 -26.58 -16.83 -34.65
C PRO A 7 -26.30 -15.33 -34.74
N ILE A 8 -26.44 -14.63 -33.63
CA ILE A 8 -25.89 -13.28 -33.50
C ILE A 8 -24.37 -13.49 -33.49
N SER A 9 -23.73 -13.17 -34.61
CA SER A 9 -22.29 -13.15 -34.76
C SER A 9 -21.67 -12.22 -33.72
N ASP A 10 -20.59 -12.69 -33.09
CA ASP A 10 -19.81 -12.03 -32.04
C ASP A 10 -19.11 -10.72 -32.47
N GLU A 11 -19.53 -10.09 -33.57
CA GLU A 11 -18.74 -9.08 -34.28
C GLU A 11 -19.25 -7.65 -34.18
N ASP A 12 -20.31 -7.36 -33.42
CA ASP A 12 -20.74 -5.98 -33.16
C ASP A 12 -21.32 -5.82 -31.75
N ILE A 13 -20.50 -6.00 -30.71
CA ILE A 13 -20.77 -5.29 -29.44
C ILE A 13 -20.49 -3.82 -29.75
N GLN A 14 -21.52 -3.16 -30.29
CA GLN A 14 -21.52 -1.74 -30.60
C GLN A 14 -21.19 -0.98 -29.32
N VAL A 15 -19.96 -0.51 -29.24
CA VAL A 15 -19.47 0.39 -28.18
C VAL A 15 -20.35 1.64 -28.08
N ASP A 16 -21.02 1.99 -29.18
CA ASP A 16 -21.96 3.11 -29.32
C ASP A 16 -23.30 2.90 -28.58
N ALA A 17 -23.76 1.66 -28.40
CA ALA A 17 -25.04 1.40 -27.72
C ALA A 17 -24.99 1.67 -26.21
N ILE A 18 -23.78 1.67 -25.63
CA ILE A 18 -23.56 1.92 -24.20
C ILE A 18 -23.70 3.42 -23.89
N ASP A 19 -23.27 4.30 -24.81
CA ASP A 19 -23.31 5.76 -24.64
C ASP A 19 -24.74 6.31 -24.78
N GLU A 20 -25.57 5.68 -25.63
CA GLU A 20 -26.99 6.06 -25.78
C GLU A 20 -27.83 5.70 -24.53
N TYR A 21 -27.49 4.60 -23.84
CA TYR A 21 -28.22 4.15 -22.65
C TYR A 21 -27.71 4.80 -21.34
N PHE A 22 -26.44 5.23 -21.31
CA PHE A 22 -25.79 5.88 -20.17
C PHE A 22 -24.83 6.98 -20.66
N PRO A 23 -25.34 8.15 -21.09
CA PRO A 23 -24.50 9.23 -21.58
C PRO A 23 -23.63 9.77 -20.44
N LEU A 24 -22.34 9.41 -20.44
CA LEU A 24 -21.38 9.96 -19.50
C LEU A 24 -21.04 11.38 -19.96
N GLN A 25 -21.13 12.37 -19.07
CA GLN A 25 -20.73 13.72 -19.44
C GLN A 25 -19.28 13.70 -19.92
N SER A 26 -19.02 14.26 -21.09
CA SER A 26 -17.69 14.40 -21.67
C SER A 26 -16.83 15.21 -20.70
N GLY A 27 -15.86 14.54 -20.06
CA GLY A 27 -14.98 15.16 -19.07
C GLY A 27 -14.70 14.34 -17.82
N TRP A 28 -15.45 13.28 -17.52
CA TRP A 28 -15.27 12.49 -16.28
C TRP A 28 -13.94 11.73 -16.21
N ALA A 29 -13.36 11.35 -17.36
CA ALA A 29 -12.10 10.61 -17.44
C ALA A 29 -10.89 11.48 -17.82
N LEU A 30 -11.06 12.80 -17.97
CA LEU A 30 -9.95 13.68 -18.30
C LEU A 30 -9.04 13.84 -17.07
N LYS A 31 -7.72 13.72 -17.27
CA LYS A 31 -6.72 13.86 -16.20
C LYS A 31 -6.84 15.21 -15.47
N GLU A 32 -7.23 16.26 -16.16
CA GLU A 32 -7.50 17.59 -15.58
C GLU A 32 -8.69 17.61 -14.62
N ASN A 33 -9.67 16.72 -14.83
CA ASN A 33 -10.86 16.57 -14.01
C ASN A 33 -10.69 15.48 -12.93
N GLN A 34 -9.51 14.85 -12.87
CA GLN A 34 -9.17 13.88 -11.84
C GLN A 34 -9.12 14.57 -10.48
N LYS A 35 -10.22 14.47 -9.74
CA LYS A 35 -10.24 14.80 -8.31
C LYS A 35 -9.53 13.66 -7.59
N PHE A 36 -8.26 13.86 -7.26
CA PHE A 36 -7.64 13.05 -6.20
C PHE A 36 -8.48 13.29 -4.94
N GLY A 37 -9.36 12.35 -4.59
CA GLY A 37 -9.90 12.30 -3.24
C GLY A 37 -8.73 12.36 -2.25
N LYS A 38 -8.95 12.84 -1.03
CA LYS A 38 -7.94 12.87 0.03
C LYS A 38 -7.42 11.45 0.29
N LYS A 39 -6.51 10.97 -0.55
CA LYS A 39 -5.90 9.65 -0.48
C LYS A 39 -4.80 9.78 0.55
N GLY A 40 -5.20 9.64 1.79
CA GLY A 40 -4.32 9.75 2.92
C GLY A 40 -5.11 9.51 4.19
N GLY A 41 -5.16 8.25 4.63
CA GLY A 41 -5.43 7.99 6.04
C GLY A 41 -4.41 8.75 6.91
N ALA A 42 -4.76 9.00 8.16
CA ALA A 42 -3.88 9.68 9.11
C ALA A 42 -2.47 9.07 9.04
N ARG A 43 -1.47 9.91 8.74
CA ARG A 43 -0.08 9.46 8.66
C ARG A 43 0.43 9.30 10.08
N MET A 44 1.06 8.16 10.38
CA MET A 44 1.77 7.99 11.64
C MET A 44 2.79 9.12 11.85
N ALA A 45 2.95 9.54 13.09
CA ALA A 45 3.93 10.55 13.45
C ALA A 45 5.34 10.10 13.02
N LYS A 46 6.15 11.05 12.54
CA LYS A 46 7.53 10.76 12.06
C LYS A 46 8.40 10.11 13.14
N LYS A 47 8.23 10.50 14.40
CA LYS A 47 8.93 9.91 15.55
C LYS A 47 8.61 8.42 15.70
N ILE A 48 7.33 8.06 15.63
CA ILE A 48 6.87 6.66 15.65
C ILE A 48 7.48 5.87 14.49
N ILE A 49 7.45 6.40 13.27
CA ILE A 49 8.05 5.72 12.10
C ILE A 49 9.54 5.45 12.34
N SER A 50 10.28 6.42 12.88
CA SER A 50 11.71 6.30 13.15
C SER A 50 12.00 5.22 14.21
N LEU A 51 11.17 5.14 15.26
CA LEU A 51 11.28 4.11 16.30
C LEU A 51 10.98 2.71 15.74
N LEU A 52 9.90 2.56 14.96
CA LEU A 52 9.57 1.29 14.32
C LEU A 52 10.69 0.81 13.37
N GLN A 53 11.37 1.74 12.67
CA GLN A 53 12.56 1.41 11.88
C GLN A 53 13.71 0.90 12.76
N ALA A 54 14.01 1.60 13.86
CA ALA A 54 15.06 1.18 14.79
C ALA A 54 14.81 -0.24 15.34
N PHE A 55 13.58 -0.53 15.80
CA PHE A 55 13.19 -1.87 16.26
C PHE A 55 13.32 -2.93 15.16
N PHE A 56 12.90 -2.61 13.94
CA PHE A 56 13.02 -3.52 12.80
C PHE A 56 14.49 -3.83 12.46
N HIS A 57 15.36 -2.82 12.52
CA HIS A 57 16.78 -3.00 12.23
C HIS A 57 17.51 -3.80 13.31
N ALA A 58 17.14 -3.66 14.59
CA ALA A 58 17.68 -4.49 15.67
C ALA A 58 17.50 -6.00 15.37
N GLY A 59 16.30 -6.39 14.95
CA GLY A 59 16.00 -7.76 14.55
C GLY A 59 16.73 -8.25 13.28
N ASN A 60 17.10 -7.34 12.38
CA ASN A 60 17.89 -7.68 11.20
C ASN A 60 19.37 -7.90 11.54
N ALA A 61 19.90 -7.19 12.54
CA ALA A 61 21.26 -7.38 13.02
C ALA A 61 21.39 -8.67 13.85
N ASN A 62 20.37 -9.00 14.66
CA ASN A 62 20.32 -10.20 15.48
C ASN A 62 18.89 -10.77 15.52
N LYS A 63 18.73 -12.04 15.11
CA LYS A 63 17.42 -12.70 15.09
C LYS A 63 16.79 -12.84 16.48
N SER A 64 17.61 -12.91 17.52
CA SER A 64 17.12 -12.96 18.90
C SER A 64 16.50 -11.64 19.36
N ASP A 65 16.88 -10.53 18.71
CA ASP A 65 16.37 -9.18 19.02
C ASP A 65 15.24 -8.77 18.06
N ARG A 66 14.57 -9.76 17.44
CA ARG A 66 13.51 -9.50 16.48
C ARG A 66 12.22 -9.12 17.17
N TYR A 67 11.83 -7.86 17.03
CA TYR A 67 10.56 -7.34 17.50
C TYR A 67 9.39 -7.84 16.64
N SER A 68 8.40 -8.43 17.30
CA SER A 68 7.05 -8.61 16.77
C SER A 68 6.26 -7.29 16.82
N ALA A 69 5.08 -7.26 16.20
CA ALA A 69 4.22 -6.07 16.27
C ALA A 69 3.73 -5.79 17.70
N HIS A 70 3.58 -6.82 18.53
CA HIS A 70 3.23 -6.65 19.95
C HIS A 70 4.41 -6.04 20.71
N ASP A 71 5.62 -6.58 20.54
CA ASP A 71 6.82 -6.06 21.22
C ASP A 71 7.05 -4.57 20.88
N MET A 72 6.85 -4.19 19.60
CA MET A 72 6.95 -2.78 19.20
C MET A 72 5.87 -1.92 19.85
N LEU A 73 4.64 -2.43 20.01
CA LEU A 73 3.56 -1.69 20.66
C LEU A 73 3.82 -1.53 22.15
N ASP A 74 4.29 -2.59 22.82
CA ASP A 74 4.60 -2.59 24.24
C ASP A 74 5.72 -1.58 24.55
N GLU A 75 6.79 -1.56 23.75
CA GLU A 75 7.87 -0.59 23.93
C GLU A 75 7.39 0.86 23.70
N LEU A 76 6.52 1.10 22.72
CA LEU A 76 5.94 2.42 22.50
C LEU A 76 5.05 2.87 23.68
N ASN A 77 4.29 1.94 24.27
CA ASN A 77 3.50 2.22 25.46
C ASN A 77 4.39 2.50 26.67
N ASP A 78 5.48 1.74 26.84
CA ASP A 78 6.46 1.98 27.91
C ASP A 78 7.13 3.35 27.79
N MET A 79 7.46 3.77 26.57
CA MET A 79 7.97 5.12 26.31
C MET A 79 6.92 6.21 26.65
N ALA A 80 5.65 5.98 26.36
CA ALA A 80 4.59 6.92 26.74
C ALA A 80 4.33 6.96 28.25
N ASN A 81 4.39 5.81 28.92
CA ASN A 81 4.34 5.73 30.38
C ASN A 81 5.48 6.52 31.05
N LYS A 82 6.67 6.54 30.42
CA LYS A 82 7.83 7.35 30.85
C LYS A 82 7.71 8.85 30.50
N GLY A 83 6.66 9.25 29.78
CA GLY A 83 6.45 10.63 29.32
C GLY A 83 7.30 11.02 28.10
N GLU A 84 7.95 10.07 27.42
CA GLU A 84 8.76 10.32 26.23
C GLU A 84 7.92 10.44 24.96
N LEU A 85 6.71 9.88 24.98
CA LEU A 85 5.73 9.90 23.90
C LEU A 85 4.35 10.30 24.44
N GLU A 86 3.56 10.93 23.56
CA GLU A 86 2.13 11.15 23.79
C GLU A 86 1.37 9.85 23.46
N PHE A 87 0.37 9.47 24.27
CA PHE A 87 -0.43 8.27 24.01
C PHE A 87 -1.24 8.40 22.72
N GLU A 88 -1.62 9.63 22.36
CA GLU A 88 -2.43 9.97 21.19
C GLU A 88 -1.72 9.64 19.87
N ILE A 89 -0.39 9.64 19.86
CA ILE A 89 0.39 9.34 18.66
C ILE A 89 0.74 7.85 18.54
N ILE A 90 0.45 7.03 19.56
CA ILE A 90 0.70 5.59 19.51
C ILE A 90 -0.26 4.94 18.50
N PRO A 91 0.26 4.26 17.47
CA PRO A 91 -0.56 3.59 16.49
C PRO A 91 -1.19 2.33 17.08
N ARG A 92 -2.33 1.93 16.53
CA ARG A 92 -2.92 0.61 16.86
C ARG A 92 -2.03 -0.53 16.37
N LEU A 93 -2.18 -1.68 17.01
CA LEU A 93 -1.46 -2.90 16.64
C LEU A 93 -1.59 -3.25 15.15
N GLU A 94 -2.79 -3.16 14.56
CA GLU A 94 -2.98 -3.50 13.14
C GLU A 94 -2.22 -2.52 12.22
N THR A 95 -2.05 -1.28 12.67
CA THR A 95 -1.30 -0.27 11.93
C THR A 95 0.19 -0.61 11.92
N ILE A 96 0.72 -1.08 13.05
CA ILE A 96 2.11 -1.57 13.16
C ILE A 96 2.31 -2.81 12.28
N GLN A 97 1.41 -3.80 12.35
CA GLN A 97 1.47 -5.01 11.51
C GLN A 97 1.48 -4.67 10.02
N ASN A 98 0.56 -3.83 9.57
CA ASN A 98 0.48 -3.37 8.19
C ASN A 98 1.73 -2.59 7.79
N TRP A 99 2.27 -1.76 8.68
CA TRP A 99 3.51 -1.05 8.43
C TRP A 99 4.70 -1.99 8.26
N ILE A 100 4.87 -3.00 9.13
CA ILE A 100 5.93 -4.01 9.01
C ILE A 100 5.84 -4.75 7.67
N ALA A 101 4.63 -5.19 7.28
CA ALA A 101 4.42 -5.89 6.02
C ALA A 101 4.84 -5.04 4.80
N ARG A 102 4.43 -3.76 4.79
CA ARG A 102 4.78 -2.81 3.72
C ARG A 102 6.27 -2.49 3.70
N TYR A 103 6.85 -2.22 4.87
CA TYR A 103 8.27 -1.87 5.00
C TYR A 103 9.17 -3.05 4.60
N SER A 104 8.83 -4.26 5.03
CA SER A 104 9.54 -5.50 4.63
C SER A 104 9.48 -5.72 3.12
N SER A 105 8.31 -5.48 2.51
CA SER A 105 8.14 -5.62 1.06
C SER A 105 8.95 -4.60 0.29
N ALA A 106 8.99 -3.35 0.77
CA ALA A 106 9.81 -2.29 0.18
C ALA A 106 11.31 -2.64 0.22
N CYS A 107 11.81 -3.10 1.38
CA CYS A 107 13.20 -3.52 1.54
C CYS A 107 13.58 -4.66 0.58
N LYS A 108 12.70 -5.66 0.41
CA LYS A 108 12.94 -6.75 -0.57
C LYS A 108 13.05 -6.24 -2.01
N ARG A 109 12.19 -5.30 -2.42
CA ARG A 109 12.28 -4.72 -3.77
C ARG A 109 13.58 -3.94 -3.97
N GLU A 110 13.96 -3.14 -2.99
CA GLU A 110 15.19 -2.35 -3.02
C GLU A 110 16.42 -3.25 -3.15
N MET A 111 16.48 -4.34 -2.38
CA MET A 111 17.55 -5.32 -2.50
C MET A 111 17.57 -6.00 -3.88
N ALA A 112 16.41 -6.34 -4.44
CA ALA A 112 16.34 -6.91 -5.79
C ALA A 112 16.85 -5.92 -6.85
N GLU A 113 16.49 -4.64 -6.73
CA GLU A 113 16.95 -3.57 -7.62
C GLU A 113 18.47 -3.36 -7.54
N ILE A 114 19.04 -3.36 -6.33
CA ILE A 114 20.50 -3.29 -6.12
C ILE A 114 21.21 -4.48 -6.76
N VAL A 115 20.66 -5.69 -6.67
CA VAL A 115 21.24 -6.89 -7.28
C VAL A 115 21.27 -6.78 -8.80
N LEU A 116 20.17 -6.34 -9.43
CA LEU A 116 20.09 -6.14 -10.88
C LEU A 116 21.10 -5.08 -11.37
N GLN A 117 21.21 -3.95 -10.67
CA GLN A 117 22.18 -2.91 -11.00
C GLN A 117 23.63 -3.41 -10.90
N ARG A 118 23.94 -4.26 -9.90
CA ARG A 118 25.27 -4.88 -9.75
C ARG A 118 25.57 -5.92 -10.83
N GLU A 119 24.55 -6.52 -11.43
CA GLU A 119 24.70 -7.44 -12.56
C GLU A 119 25.00 -6.69 -13.85
N GLU A 120 24.33 -5.55 -14.09
CA GLU A 120 24.57 -4.71 -15.26
C GLU A 120 25.98 -4.10 -15.29
N GLN A 121 26.53 -3.71 -14.14
CA GLN A 121 27.88 -3.14 -14.02
C GLN A 121 29.02 -4.19 -14.07
N ARG A 122 28.69 -5.48 -14.14
CA ARG A 122 29.67 -6.58 -14.26
C ARG A 122 29.92 -7.01 -15.71
N HIS A 123 29.20 -6.43 -16.67
CA HIS A 123 29.36 -6.62 -18.11
C HIS A 123 30.05 -5.42 -18.76
#